data_AF-T1GUA9-F1
#
_entry.id   AF-T1GUA9-F1
#
_cell.length_a   1.000
_cell.length_b   1.000
_cell.length_c   1.000
_cell.angle_alpha   90.00
_cell.angle_beta   90.00
_cell.angle_gamma   90.00
#
_symmetry.space_group_name_H-M   'P 1'
#
loop_
_entity.id
_entity.type
_entity.pdbx_description
1 polymer ?
#
loop_
_entity_poly.entity_id
_entity_poly.type
_entity_poly.pdbx_seq_one_letter_code
_entity_poly.pdbx_strand_id
1 'polypeptide(L)'
;MCLISVNVSDWLGGDGREPSVPFLTAVFFGLNFLAATQDIAVDGWALTMLKRCNVGYASTCNSVGQTAGYFLGYVVFIALESKDFCNSYLRSVPKEEGLVTLPDFLWMWGIIFLVTTTLVALFKKETEEKASEDNSRFTDHPDLDIHESYKVLFNIIKMKPILILSAILLTVKVTFAASDAVTSLKLIDAGVPKEKLALLVIPLVPLQIILPLVVSRYTNGPKPMDVYTRAIPYRMVFSAFAVIITYFTPRMIDAASGHVPFYYYVLLVGNYALYQIFLYSMFVAVMAFFAKISDPAVGGTYMTLLNTVCNLGGNCQTLWFYGWLTHFPGKSACIQTKLKKRT
;
A
#
# COMPACT_ATOMS: atom_id res chain seq x y z
N MET A 1 -18.04 1.94 9.03
CA MET A 1 -17.23 2.30 10.21
C MET A 1 -18.08 2.47 11.47
N CYS A 2 -19.03 3.41 11.53
CA CYS A 2 -19.86 3.61 12.73
C CYS A 2 -20.62 2.35 13.19
N LEU A 3 -21.26 1.62 12.26
CA LEU A 3 -21.93 0.35 12.58
C LEU A 3 -20.96 -0.74 13.04
N ILE A 4 -19.72 -0.73 12.54
CA ILE A 4 -18.69 -1.70 12.93
C ILE A 4 -18.23 -1.37 14.34
N SER A 5 -17.93 -0.10 14.64
CA SER A 5 -17.51 0.36 15.96
C SER A 5 -18.41 -0.15 17.09
N VAL A 6 -19.74 -0.07 16.92
CA VAL A 6 -20.71 -0.49 17.95
C VAL A 6 -20.69 -2.00 18.20
N ASN A 7 -20.40 -2.81 17.18
CA ASN A 7 -20.58 -4.26 17.24
C ASN A 7 -19.26 -5.06 17.12
N VAL A 8 -18.12 -4.40 16.91
CA VAL A 8 -16.84 -5.06 16.62
C VAL A 8 -16.36 -5.93 17.78
N SER A 9 -16.59 -5.48 19.02
CA SER A 9 -16.24 -6.23 20.22
C SER A 9 -16.99 -7.56 20.29
N ASP A 10 -18.28 -7.55 19.94
CA ASP A 10 -19.11 -8.76 19.94
C ASP A 10 -18.74 -9.69 18.78
N TRP A 11 -18.49 -9.15 17.59
CA TRP A 11 -18.16 -9.94 16.40
C TRP A 11 -16.78 -10.60 16.49
N LEU A 12 -15.84 -9.98 17.20
CA LEU A 12 -14.50 -10.53 17.46
C LEU A 12 -14.45 -11.54 18.61
N GLY A 13 -15.58 -11.83 19.26
CA GLY A 13 -15.66 -12.83 20.31
C GLY A 13 -15.50 -12.28 21.74
N GLY A 14 -15.90 -11.03 21.97
CA GLY A 14 -16.10 -10.50 23.31
C GLY A 14 -17.01 -11.42 24.14
N ASP A 15 -16.71 -11.54 25.45
CA ASP A 15 -17.47 -12.36 26.42
C ASP A 15 -17.46 -13.88 26.18
N GLY A 16 -16.42 -14.41 25.53
CA GLY A 16 -16.22 -15.86 25.39
C GLY A 16 -17.03 -16.53 24.28
N ARG A 17 -17.55 -15.74 23.32
CA ARG A 17 -18.21 -16.23 22.11
C ARG A 17 -17.19 -16.49 20.99
N GLU A 18 -17.49 -17.44 20.12
CA GLU A 18 -16.67 -17.67 18.92
C GLU A 18 -16.81 -16.50 17.93
N PRO A 19 -15.70 -16.03 17.31
CA PRO A 19 -15.75 -14.94 16.36
C PRO A 19 -16.55 -15.32 15.10
N SER A 20 -17.47 -14.45 14.68
CA SER A 20 -18.32 -14.69 13.52
C SER A 20 -17.57 -14.39 12.22
N VAL A 21 -16.64 -15.28 11.83
CA VAL A 21 -15.75 -15.10 10.67
C VAL A 21 -16.53 -14.81 9.37
N PRO A 22 -17.60 -15.54 8.99
CA PRO A 22 -18.30 -15.30 7.72
C PRO A 22 -18.94 -13.92 7.65
N PHE A 23 -19.50 -13.46 8.77
CA PHE A 23 -20.15 -12.16 8.85
C PHE A 23 -19.13 -11.02 8.79
N LEU A 24 -18.01 -11.15 9.54
CA LEU A 24 -16.89 -10.22 9.44
C LEU A 24 -16.36 -10.15 8.01
N THR A 25 -16.18 -11.29 7.33
CA THR A 25 -15.75 -11.32 5.93
C THR A 25 -16.72 -10.55 5.03
N ALA A 26 -18.03 -10.74 5.17
CA ALA A 26 -19.02 -10.02 4.36
C ALA A 26 -18.98 -8.50 4.60
N VAL A 27 -18.88 -8.07 5.86
CA VAL A 27 -18.81 -6.64 6.22
C VAL A 27 -17.54 -6.00 5.70
N PHE A 28 -16.38 -6.62 5.91
CA PHE A 28 -15.10 -6.10 5.41
C PHE A 28 -15.00 -6.17 3.89
N PHE A 29 -15.62 -7.15 3.24
CA PHE A 29 -15.74 -7.20 1.79
C PHE A 29 -16.52 -5.99 1.27
N GLY A 30 -17.70 -5.70 1.84
CA GLY A 30 -18.49 -4.52 1.48
C GLY A 30 -17.73 -3.21 1.71
N LEU A 31 -17.00 -3.11 2.83
CA LEU A 31 -16.18 -1.95 3.13
C LEU A 31 -15.06 -1.74 2.11
N ASN A 32 -14.32 -2.80 1.76
CA ASN A 32 -13.25 -2.74 0.76
C ASN A 32 -13.80 -2.41 -0.63
N PHE A 33 -14.96 -2.95 -1.00
CA PHE A 33 -15.63 -2.64 -2.26
C PHE A 33 -15.99 -1.16 -2.38
N LEU A 34 -16.54 -0.57 -1.31
CA LEU A 34 -16.86 0.85 -1.26
C LEU A 34 -15.60 1.72 -1.29
N ALA A 35 -14.55 1.33 -0.54
CA ALA A 35 -13.28 2.05 -0.54
C ALA A 35 -12.61 2.02 -1.93
N ALA A 36 -12.63 0.88 -2.63
CA ALA A 36 -12.13 0.77 -3.99
C ALA A 36 -12.90 1.68 -4.96
N THR A 37 -14.21 1.80 -4.79
CA THR A 37 -15.04 2.72 -5.61
C THR A 37 -14.65 4.17 -5.38
N GLN A 38 -14.38 4.56 -4.14
CA GLN A 38 -13.92 5.91 -3.79
C GLN A 38 -12.54 6.22 -4.36
N ASP A 39 -11.60 5.28 -4.28
CA ASP A 39 -10.25 5.44 -4.84
C ASP A 39 -10.30 5.77 -6.34
N ILE A 40 -11.13 5.03 -7.10
CA ILE A 40 -11.35 5.28 -8.54
C ILE A 40 -11.95 6.67 -8.79
N ALA A 41 -12.98 7.06 -8.02
CA ALA A 41 -13.64 8.35 -8.20
C ALA A 41 -12.68 9.52 -7.91
N VAL A 42 -11.89 9.42 -6.84
CA VAL A 42 -10.92 10.46 -6.45
C VAL A 42 -9.78 10.55 -7.47
N ASP A 43 -9.27 9.42 -7.97
CA ASP A 43 -8.28 9.41 -9.05
C ASP A 43 -8.82 10.08 -10.33
N GLY A 44 -10.07 9.80 -10.70
CA GLY A 44 -10.75 10.44 -11.84
C GLY A 44 -10.91 11.95 -11.66
N TRP A 45 -11.36 12.40 -10.48
CA TRP A 45 -11.44 13.83 -10.18
C TRP A 45 -10.08 14.50 -10.17
N ALA A 46 -9.00 13.83 -9.74
CA ALA A 46 -7.67 14.44 -9.71
C ALA A 46 -7.17 14.81 -11.12
N LEU A 47 -7.53 14.02 -12.15
CA LEU A 47 -7.20 14.30 -13.55
C LEU A 47 -7.95 15.51 -14.11
N THR A 48 -9.17 15.77 -13.64
CA THR A 48 -10.02 16.88 -14.12
C THR A 48 -9.87 18.15 -13.29
N MET A 49 -9.51 18.04 -12.00
CA MET A 49 -9.32 19.19 -11.10
C MET A 49 -7.97 19.88 -11.24
N LEU A 50 -6.93 19.17 -11.68
CA LEU A 50 -5.59 19.74 -11.82
C LEU A 50 -5.35 20.24 -13.26
N LYS A 51 -4.64 21.36 -13.38
CA LYS A 51 -4.16 21.84 -14.70
C LYS A 51 -3.30 20.76 -15.36
N ARG A 52 -3.37 20.59 -16.68
CA ARG A 52 -2.61 19.56 -17.44
C ARG A 52 -1.12 19.50 -17.13
N CYS A 53 -0.48 20.65 -16.90
CA CYS A 53 0.94 20.72 -16.53
C CYS A 53 1.25 20.12 -15.13
N ASN A 54 0.24 20.05 -14.27
CA ASN A 54 0.33 19.62 -12.88
C ASN A 54 -0.36 18.27 -12.61
N VAL A 55 -0.89 17.59 -13.63
CA VAL A 55 -1.56 16.29 -13.45
C VAL A 55 -0.64 15.24 -12.82
N GLY A 56 0.68 15.35 -13.00
CA GLY A 56 1.65 14.49 -12.31
C GLY A 56 1.66 14.65 -10.78
N TYR A 57 1.20 15.78 -10.22
CA TYR A 57 1.08 15.95 -8.77
C TYR A 57 -0.07 15.12 -8.18
N ALA A 58 -1.05 14.68 -8.99
CA ALA A 58 -2.11 13.78 -8.53
C ALA A 58 -1.53 12.53 -7.87
N SER A 59 -0.53 11.92 -8.50
CA SER A 59 0.12 10.72 -7.96
C SER A 59 0.88 10.99 -6.67
N THR A 60 1.44 12.20 -6.51
CA THR A 60 2.12 12.62 -5.28
C THR A 60 1.11 12.76 -4.15
N CYS A 61 -0.02 13.42 -4.40
CA CYS A 61 -1.12 13.55 -3.44
C CYS A 61 -1.65 12.18 -3.01
N ASN A 62 -1.88 11.27 -3.97
CA ASN A 62 -2.34 9.91 -3.69
C ASN A 62 -1.31 9.16 -2.81
N SER A 63 -0.03 9.14 -3.21
CA SER A 63 1.04 8.45 -2.48
C SER A 63 1.21 8.97 -1.04
N VAL A 64 1.21 10.30 -0.86
CA VAL A 64 1.34 10.92 0.47
C VAL A 64 0.09 10.65 1.32
N GLY A 65 -1.10 10.79 0.74
CA GLY A 65 -2.37 10.55 1.41
C GLY A 65 -2.51 9.10 1.89
N GLN A 66 -2.24 8.11 1.04
CA GLN A 66 -2.28 6.70 1.41
C GLN A 66 -1.24 6.37 2.49
N THR A 67 -0.01 6.88 2.38
CA THR A 67 1.04 6.64 3.38
C THR A 67 0.70 7.26 4.74
N ALA A 68 0.20 8.51 4.74
CA ALA A 68 -0.26 9.17 5.96
C ALA A 68 -1.46 8.45 6.57
N GLY A 69 -2.41 7.99 5.75
CA GLY A 69 -3.56 7.19 6.18
C GLY A 69 -3.13 5.87 6.82
N TYR A 70 -2.17 5.15 6.23
CA TYR A 70 -1.60 3.94 6.82
C TYR A 70 -0.90 4.23 8.15
N PHE A 71 -0.12 5.31 8.23
CA PHE A 71 0.55 5.70 9.47
C PHE A 71 -0.43 5.97 10.61
N LEU A 72 -1.45 6.78 10.34
CA LEU A 72 -2.48 7.12 11.32
C LEU A 72 -3.36 5.92 11.66
N GLY A 73 -3.68 5.09 10.66
CA GLY A 73 -4.55 3.92 10.77
C GLY A 73 -3.92 2.74 11.52
N TYR A 74 -2.60 2.54 11.38
CA TYR A 74 -1.90 1.39 11.93
C TYR A 74 -0.94 1.76 13.06
N VAL A 75 0.03 2.65 12.81
CA VAL A 75 1.11 2.94 13.77
C VAL A 75 0.59 3.75 14.94
N VAL A 76 -0.12 4.84 14.67
CA VAL A 76 -0.70 5.68 15.73
C VAL A 76 -1.74 4.88 16.51
N PHE A 77 -2.58 4.09 15.82
CA PHE A 77 -3.55 3.23 16.49
C PHE A 77 -2.89 2.23 17.46
N ILE A 78 -1.92 1.43 17.00
CA ILE A 78 -1.23 0.45 17.87
C ILE A 78 -0.54 1.13 19.06
N ALA A 79 0.06 2.30 18.86
CA ALA A 79 0.68 3.04 19.96
C ALA A 79 -0.36 3.49 21.00
N LEU A 80 -1.54 3.93 20.57
CA LEU A 80 -2.62 4.37 21.44
C LEU A 80 -3.41 3.22 22.07
N GLU A 81 -3.47 2.06 21.42
CA GLU A 81 -4.16 0.87 21.92
C GLU A 81 -3.28 0.07 22.90
N SER A 82 -1.96 0.14 22.76
CA SER A 82 -1.01 -0.51 23.67
C SER A 82 -1.00 0.13 25.07
N LYS A 83 -1.37 -0.67 26.08
CA LYS A 83 -1.26 -0.29 27.51
C LYS A 83 0.16 0.04 27.93
N ASP A 84 1.15 -0.73 27.46
CA ASP A 84 2.55 -0.59 27.86
C ASP A 84 3.14 0.71 27.30
N PHE A 85 2.81 1.05 26.05
CA PHE A 85 3.20 2.32 25.44
C PHE A 85 2.55 3.50 26.15
N CYS A 86 1.23 3.45 26.37
CA CYS A 86 0.50 4.53 27.01
C CYS A 86 0.96 4.79 28.45
N ASN A 87 1.18 3.74 29.23
CA ASN A 87 1.64 3.87 30.62
C ASN A 87 3.10 4.33 30.74
N SER A 88 3.95 4.03 29.75
CA SER A 88 5.36 4.40 29.77
C SER A 88 5.63 5.81 29.23
N TYR A 89 4.86 6.26 28.21
CA TYR A 89 5.17 7.50 27.49
C TYR A 89 4.10 8.59 27.60
N LEU A 90 2.82 8.25 27.84
CA LEU A 90 1.71 9.20 27.76
C LEU A 90 1.01 9.46 29.11
N ARG A 91 0.98 8.49 30.02
CA ARG A 91 0.27 8.58 31.30
C ARG A 91 1.22 8.74 32.48
N SER A 92 0.76 9.52 33.46
CA SER A 92 1.42 9.61 34.77
C SER A 92 0.94 8.54 35.77
N VAL A 93 -0.24 7.95 35.55
CA VAL A 93 -0.82 6.88 36.40
C VAL A 93 -1.11 5.65 35.52
N PRO A 94 -0.58 4.45 35.86
CA PRO A 94 -0.79 3.24 35.07
C PRO A 94 -2.26 2.79 35.06
N LYS A 95 -2.76 2.36 33.90
CA LYS A 95 -4.06 1.65 33.78
C LYS A 95 -3.92 0.40 32.90
N GLU A 96 -4.86 -0.52 33.05
CA GLU A 96 -4.87 -1.83 32.37
C GLU A 96 -5.16 -1.74 30.85
N GLU A 97 -5.79 -0.66 30.38
CA GLU A 97 -6.22 -0.48 29.00
C GLU A 97 -5.42 0.59 28.24
N GLY A 98 -5.40 0.54 26.91
CA GLY A 98 -4.88 1.60 26.05
C GLY A 98 -5.57 2.95 26.24
N LEU A 99 -5.06 4.00 25.59
CA LEU A 99 -5.74 5.30 25.54
C LEU A 99 -6.99 5.25 24.65
N VAL A 100 -6.94 4.45 23.59
CA VAL A 100 -8.02 4.32 22.60
C VAL A 100 -8.28 2.85 22.33
N THR A 101 -9.54 2.43 22.44
CA THR A 101 -9.95 1.06 22.09
C THR A 101 -10.28 0.96 20.59
N LEU A 102 -10.31 -0.26 20.04
CA LEU A 102 -10.71 -0.48 18.64
C LEU A 102 -12.11 0.10 18.32
N PRO A 103 -13.16 -0.11 19.14
CA PRO A 103 -14.46 0.56 18.97
C PRO A 103 -14.35 2.08 18.89
N ASP A 104 -13.64 2.71 19.83
CA ASP A 104 -13.51 4.17 19.90
C ASP A 104 -12.79 4.74 18.67
N PHE A 105 -11.75 4.04 18.21
CA PHE A 105 -11.00 4.42 17.02
C PHE A 105 -11.88 4.36 15.76
N LEU A 106 -12.64 3.28 15.58
CA LEU A 106 -13.56 3.12 14.45
C LEU A 106 -14.71 4.14 14.50
N TRP A 107 -15.16 4.53 15.69
CA TRP A 107 -16.17 5.56 15.87
C TRP A 107 -15.66 6.93 15.42
N MET A 108 -14.49 7.33 15.92
CA MET A 108 -13.82 8.58 15.57
C MET A 108 -13.62 8.71 14.06
N TRP A 109 -13.02 7.69 13.42
CA TRP A 109 -12.84 7.69 11.97
C TRP A 109 -14.17 7.64 11.22
N GLY A 110 -15.18 6.95 11.75
CA GLY A 110 -16.54 6.97 11.21
C GLY A 110 -17.12 8.38 11.12
N ILE A 111 -16.97 9.19 12.19
CA ILE A 111 -17.39 10.60 12.19
C ILE A 111 -16.58 11.40 11.18
N ILE A 112 -15.25 11.24 11.15
CA ILE A 112 -14.39 11.95 10.18
C ILE A 112 -14.83 11.62 8.74
N PHE A 113 -15.10 10.36 8.42
CA PHE A 113 -15.60 9.93 7.12
C PHE A 113 -16.94 10.56 6.77
N LEU A 114 -17.87 10.65 7.72
CA LEU A 114 -19.16 11.31 7.50
C LEU A 114 -18.96 12.80 7.22
N VAL A 115 -18.18 13.50 8.04
CA VAL A 115 -17.90 14.93 7.87
C VAL A 115 -17.24 15.19 6.52
N THR A 116 -16.16 14.46 6.18
CA THR A 116 -15.45 14.66 4.91
C THR A 116 -16.34 14.34 3.71
N THR A 117 -17.14 13.28 3.77
CA THR A 117 -18.05 12.90 2.68
C THR A 117 -19.16 13.93 2.51
N THR A 118 -19.72 14.48 3.60
CA THR A 118 -20.69 15.57 3.54
C THR A 118 -20.07 16.84 2.97
N LEU A 119 -18.84 17.19 3.38
CA LEU A 119 -18.12 18.34 2.82
C LEU A 119 -17.89 18.17 1.30
N VAL A 120 -17.45 16.99 0.86
CA VAL A 120 -17.30 16.69 -0.56
C VAL A 120 -18.64 16.81 -1.28
N ALA A 121 -19.72 16.23 -0.74
CA ALA A 121 -21.05 16.31 -1.34
C ALA A 121 -21.59 17.74 -1.48
N LEU A 122 -21.26 18.64 -0.54
CA LEU A 122 -21.71 20.04 -0.57
C LEU A 122 -20.83 20.94 -1.45
N PHE A 123 -19.50 20.73 -1.43
CA PHE A 123 -18.54 21.63 -2.09
C PHE A 123 -18.09 21.17 -3.46
N LYS A 124 -18.04 19.86 -3.72
CA LYS A 124 -17.66 19.32 -5.03
C LYS A 124 -18.89 19.36 -5.94
N LYS A 125 -19.05 20.48 -6.64
CA LYS A 125 -19.97 20.57 -7.78
C LYS A 125 -19.24 20.05 -9.02
N GLU A 126 -19.87 19.12 -9.72
CA GLU A 126 -19.43 18.73 -11.05
C GLU A 126 -19.92 19.83 -11.99
N THR A 127 -18.97 20.57 -12.58
CA THR A 127 -19.32 21.57 -13.59
C THR A 127 -19.72 20.80 -14.84
N GLU A 128 -21.02 20.72 -15.10
CA GLU A 128 -21.50 20.58 -16.47
C GLU A 128 -20.99 21.81 -17.22
N GLU A 129 -19.83 21.72 -17.87
CA GLU A 129 -19.40 22.77 -18.78
C GLU A 129 -20.43 22.80 -19.92
N LYS A 130 -21.40 23.70 -19.81
CA LYS A 130 -22.11 24.24 -20.95
C LYS A 130 -21.03 24.67 -21.95
N ALA A 131 -21.01 24.00 -23.08
CA ALA A 131 -20.21 24.34 -24.25
C ALA A 131 -20.38 25.82 -24.61
N SER A 132 -19.53 26.69 -24.05
CA SER A 132 -19.38 28.06 -24.49
C SER A 132 -18.18 28.13 -25.43
N GLU A 133 -18.47 27.85 -26.70
CA GLU A 133 -17.99 28.45 -27.96
C GLU A 133 -16.49 28.76 -28.22
N ASP A 134 -15.51 28.47 -27.36
CA ASP A 134 -14.10 28.85 -27.65
C ASP A 134 -13.05 27.73 -27.56
N ASN A 135 -13.47 26.46 -27.51
CA ASN A 135 -12.57 25.30 -27.53
C ASN A 135 -12.99 24.24 -28.56
N SER A 136 -13.07 24.65 -29.83
CA SER A 136 -13.48 23.83 -30.99
C SER A 136 -12.49 22.71 -31.37
N ARG A 137 -11.96 21.95 -30.41
CA ARG A 137 -11.12 20.77 -30.67
C ARG A 137 -11.17 19.65 -29.63
N PHE A 138 -11.89 19.78 -28.51
CA PHE A 138 -11.83 18.78 -27.43
C PHE A 138 -13.18 18.35 -26.84
N THR A 139 -14.31 18.75 -27.43
CA THR A 139 -15.65 18.43 -26.93
C THR A 139 -16.43 17.68 -27.99
N ASP A 140 -16.18 16.37 -28.10
CA ASP A 140 -16.95 15.48 -28.99
C ASP A 140 -17.19 14.12 -28.33
N HIS A 141 -17.41 14.11 -27.02
CA HIS A 141 -17.82 12.91 -26.31
C HIS A 141 -19.18 13.16 -25.63
N PRO A 142 -20.27 12.63 -26.22
CA PRO A 142 -21.55 12.50 -25.54
C PRO A 142 -21.38 11.68 -24.26
N ASP A 143 -22.30 11.82 -23.31
CA ASP A 143 -22.41 10.92 -22.16
C ASP A 143 -22.39 9.46 -22.66
N LEU A 144 -21.24 8.79 -22.51
CA LEU A 144 -21.00 7.47 -23.05
C LEU A 144 -21.96 6.50 -22.37
N ASP A 145 -22.77 5.79 -23.17
CA ASP A 145 -23.57 4.69 -22.64
C ASP A 145 -22.66 3.62 -22.00
N ILE A 146 -23.19 2.82 -21.08
CA ILE A 146 -22.44 1.78 -20.37
C ILE A 146 -21.79 0.83 -21.39
N HIS A 147 -22.53 0.46 -22.43
CA HIS A 147 -22.01 -0.39 -23.49
C HIS A 147 -20.85 0.27 -24.26
N GLU A 148 -20.96 1.56 -24.57
CA GLU A 148 -19.90 2.32 -25.24
C GLU A 148 -18.66 2.45 -24.37
N SER A 149 -18.83 2.66 -23.06
CA SER A 149 -17.75 2.70 -22.07
C SER A 149 -16.95 1.39 -22.05
N TYR A 150 -17.62 0.23 -22.05
CA TYR A 150 -16.96 -1.07 -22.16
C TYR A 150 -16.25 -1.27 -23.51
N LYS A 151 -16.84 -0.78 -24.61
CA LYS A 151 -16.22 -0.83 -25.94
C LYS A 151 -14.93 0.00 -25.99
N VAL A 152 -14.93 1.19 -25.38
CA VAL A 152 -13.75 2.03 -25.24
C VAL A 152 -12.68 1.34 -24.38
N LEU A 153 -13.04 0.78 -23.23
CA LEU A 153 -12.11 0.00 -22.39
C LEU A 153 -11.46 -1.14 -23.18
N PHE A 154 -12.26 -1.90 -23.93
CA PHE A 154 -11.75 -3.00 -24.75
C PHE A 154 -10.80 -2.53 -25.85
N ASN A 155 -11.07 -1.38 -26.45
CA ASN A 155 -10.18 -0.74 -27.42
C ASN A 155 -8.87 -0.28 -26.77
N ILE A 156 -8.91 0.28 -25.56
CA ILE A 156 -7.71 0.69 -24.79
C ILE A 156 -6.82 -0.52 -24.51
N ILE A 157 -7.40 -1.64 -24.06
CA ILE A 157 -6.65 -2.88 -23.79
C ILE A 157 -5.95 -3.39 -25.06
N LYS A 158 -6.57 -3.25 -26.24
CA LYS A 158 -5.98 -3.69 -27.52
C LYS A 158 -4.82 -2.82 -28.01
N MET A 159 -4.60 -1.65 -27.43
CA MET A 159 -3.51 -0.78 -27.86
C MET A 159 -2.15 -1.41 -27.53
N LYS A 160 -1.29 -1.57 -28.55
CA LYS A 160 0.07 -2.15 -28.39
C LYS A 160 0.87 -1.52 -27.23
N PRO A 161 0.90 -0.18 -27.04
CA PRO A 161 1.60 0.42 -25.90
C PRO A 161 1.08 -0.04 -24.53
N ILE A 162 -0.24 -0.22 -24.39
CA ILE A 162 -0.86 -0.67 -23.13
C ILE A 162 -0.60 -2.14 -22.87
N LEU A 163 -0.60 -2.98 -23.90
CA LEU A 163 -0.21 -4.38 -23.78
C LEU A 163 1.26 -4.53 -23.36
N ILE A 164 2.17 -3.76 -23.96
CA ILE A 164 3.60 -3.76 -23.59
C ILE A 164 3.78 -3.27 -22.15
N LEU A 165 3.12 -2.16 -21.78
CA LEU A 165 3.15 -1.65 -20.42
C LEU A 165 2.61 -2.68 -19.42
N SER A 166 1.49 -3.33 -19.75
CA SER A 166 0.89 -4.37 -18.90
C SER A 166 1.84 -5.54 -18.69
N ALA A 167 2.50 -6.02 -19.74
CA ALA A 167 3.51 -7.07 -19.64
C ALA A 167 4.69 -6.66 -18.74
N ILE A 168 5.16 -5.41 -18.85
CA ILE A 168 6.21 -4.87 -17.97
C ILE A 168 5.75 -4.84 -16.51
N LEU A 169 4.55 -4.32 -16.22
CA LEU A 169 4.00 -4.23 -14.87
C LEU A 169 3.81 -5.60 -14.21
N LEU A 170 3.40 -6.60 -15.00
CA LEU A 170 3.23 -7.98 -14.56
C LEU A 170 4.55 -8.74 -14.34
N THR A 171 5.67 -8.30 -14.93
CA THR A 171 6.96 -9.01 -14.85
C THR A 171 7.96 -8.34 -13.92
N VAL A 172 7.99 -7.00 -13.87
CA VAL A 172 8.99 -6.23 -13.12
C VAL A 172 8.98 -6.51 -11.61
N LYS A 173 7.81 -6.79 -11.04
CA LYS A 173 7.70 -7.10 -9.60
C LYS A 173 8.31 -8.47 -9.24
N VAL A 174 8.48 -9.40 -10.20
CA VAL A 174 9.06 -10.74 -9.95
C VAL A 174 10.48 -10.60 -9.39
N THR A 175 11.21 -9.62 -9.89
CA THR A 175 12.58 -9.29 -9.48
C THR A 175 12.68 -8.97 -7.98
N PHE A 176 11.61 -8.43 -7.39
CA PHE A 176 11.61 -7.97 -5.99
C PHE A 176 10.80 -8.89 -5.06
N ALA A 177 9.96 -9.78 -5.61
CA ALA A 177 9.08 -10.65 -4.84
C ALA A 177 9.81 -11.48 -3.78
N ALA A 178 11.01 -11.99 -4.08
CA ALA A 178 11.82 -12.73 -3.11
C ALA A 178 12.24 -11.85 -1.92
N SER A 179 12.63 -10.59 -2.16
CA SER A 179 13.04 -9.67 -1.09
C SER A 179 11.85 -9.16 -0.29
N ASP A 180 10.74 -8.85 -0.97
CA ASP A 180 9.56 -8.26 -0.31
C ASP A 180 8.80 -9.30 0.54
N ALA A 181 8.68 -10.55 0.06
CA ALA A 181 7.88 -11.59 0.73
C ALA A 181 8.68 -12.50 1.68
N VAL A 182 9.96 -12.76 1.39
CA VAL A 182 10.75 -13.80 2.08
C VAL A 182 11.64 -13.22 3.18
N THR A 183 12.13 -11.99 3.04
CA THR A 183 13.05 -11.39 4.03
C THR A 183 12.41 -11.31 5.42
N SER A 184 11.17 -10.82 5.54
CA SER A 184 10.47 -10.75 6.83
C SER A 184 10.30 -12.12 7.49
N LEU A 185 9.89 -13.13 6.71
CA LEU A 185 9.75 -14.52 7.19
C LEU A 185 11.08 -15.12 7.61
N LYS A 186 12.14 -14.91 6.84
CA LYS A 186 13.47 -15.46 7.16
C LYS A 186 14.10 -14.81 8.39
N LEU A 187 13.82 -13.54 8.64
CA LEU A 187 14.25 -12.87 9.88
C LEU A 187 13.53 -13.47 11.10
N ILE A 188 12.25 -13.78 10.97
CA ILE A 188 11.48 -14.47 12.02
C ILE A 188 12.03 -15.89 12.23
N ASP A 189 12.26 -16.66 11.16
CA ASP A 189 12.86 -18.00 11.22
C ASP A 189 14.25 -17.98 11.89
N ALA A 190 15.02 -16.91 11.69
CA ALA A 190 16.37 -16.75 12.23
C ALA A 190 16.38 -16.32 13.72
N GLY A 191 15.20 -16.12 14.34
CA GLY A 191 15.08 -15.81 15.76
C GLY A 191 14.91 -14.32 16.09
N VAL A 192 14.66 -13.46 15.09
CA VAL A 192 14.30 -12.06 15.36
C VAL A 192 12.85 -11.99 15.85
N PRO A 193 12.58 -11.43 17.05
CA PRO A 193 11.22 -11.29 17.55
C PRO A 193 10.35 -10.44 16.62
N LYS A 194 9.09 -10.84 16.40
CA LYS A 194 8.15 -10.14 15.50
C LYS A 194 7.91 -8.70 15.94
N GLU A 195 7.88 -8.47 17.23
CA GLU A 195 7.68 -7.17 17.87
C GLU A 195 8.82 -6.23 17.49
N LYS A 196 10.06 -6.73 17.47
CA LYS A 196 11.23 -5.96 17.08
C LYS A 196 11.24 -5.61 15.60
N LEU A 197 10.76 -6.49 14.72
CA LEU A 197 10.61 -6.20 13.29
C LEU A 197 9.55 -5.11 13.04
N ALA A 198 8.43 -5.15 13.77
CA ALA A 198 7.40 -4.12 13.67
C ALA A 198 7.92 -2.74 14.10
N LEU A 199 8.75 -2.68 15.14
CA LEU A 199 9.40 -1.45 15.58
C LEU A 199 10.36 -0.85 14.55
N LEU A 200 10.91 -1.63 13.61
CA LEU A 200 11.76 -1.11 12.53
C LEU A 200 10.99 -0.27 11.52
N VAL A 201 9.68 -0.50 11.38
CA VAL A 201 8.83 0.22 10.42
C VAL A 201 8.59 1.65 10.89
N ILE A 202 8.54 1.88 12.21
CA ILE A 202 8.15 3.18 12.80
C ILE A 202 9.06 4.33 12.37
N PRO A 203 10.41 4.24 12.47
CA PRO A 203 11.30 5.31 12.03
C PRO A 203 11.26 5.57 10.52
N LEU A 204 10.77 4.62 9.74
CA LEU A 204 10.74 4.72 8.28
C LEU A 204 9.52 5.46 7.77
N VAL A 205 8.44 5.57 8.55
CA VAL A 205 7.21 6.21 8.08
C VAL A 205 7.38 7.69 7.73
N PRO A 206 8.10 8.52 8.52
CA PRO A 206 8.41 9.89 8.12
C PRO A 206 9.16 9.95 6.78
N LEU A 207 10.09 9.02 6.56
CA LEU A 207 10.80 8.90 5.28
C LEU A 207 9.81 8.60 4.15
N GLN A 208 8.85 7.69 4.34
CA GLN A 208 7.84 7.35 3.34
C GLN A 208 6.89 8.52 2.99
N ILE A 209 6.64 9.44 3.92
CA ILE A 209 5.83 10.64 3.67
C ILE A 209 6.63 11.71 2.93
N ILE A 210 7.90 11.91 3.31
CA ILE A 210 8.77 12.94 2.73
C ILE A 210 9.25 12.54 1.32
N LEU A 211 9.52 11.25 1.08
CA LEU A 211 10.10 10.77 -0.17
C LEU A 211 9.26 11.12 -1.41
N PRO A 212 7.93 10.84 -1.46
CA PRO A 212 7.10 11.23 -2.59
C PRO A 212 7.12 12.74 -2.86
N LEU A 213 7.18 13.58 -1.82
CA LEU A 213 7.25 15.03 -1.97
C LEU A 213 8.56 15.47 -2.63
N VAL A 214 9.69 14.86 -2.24
CA VAL A 214 11.01 15.16 -2.84
C VAL A 214 11.09 14.63 -4.28
N VAL A 215 10.63 13.40 -4.50
CA VAL A 215 10.68 12.72 -5.80
C VAL A 215 9.67 13.31 -6.80
N SER A 216 8.61 13.97 -6.33
CA SER A 216 7.59 14.64 -7.17
C SER A 216 8.23 15.59 -8.19
N ARG A 217 9.24 16.38 -7.79
CA ARG A 217 9.92 17.33 -8.69
C ARG A 217 10.58 16.65 -9.88
N TYR A 218 11.05 15.43 -9.71
CA TYR A 218 11.74 14.65 -10.75
C TYR A 218 10.76 13.83 -11.61
N THR A 219 9.65 13.37 -11.02
CA THR A 219 8.63 12.58 -11.72
C THR A 219 7.63 13.43 -12.50
N ASN A 220 7.47 14.71 -12.12
CA ASN A 220 6.64 15.66 -12.85
C ASN A 220 7.22 16.10 -14.19
N GLY A 221 8.51 15.86 -14.45
CA GLY A 221 9.16 16.14 -15.73
C GLY A 221 8.58 15.36 -16.92
N PRO A 222 9.00 15.65 -18.17
CA PRO A 222 8.39 15.07 -19.37
C PRO A 222 8.55 13.54 -19.49
N LYS A 223 9.44 12.92 -18.71
CA LYS A 223 9.78 11.49 -18.81
C LYS A 223 9.74 10.78 -17.44
N PRO A 224 8.56 10.55 -16.84
CA PRO A 224 8.45 9.82 -15.56
C PRO A 224 9.01 8.39 -15.65
N MET A 225 8.91 7.76 -16.83
CA MET A 225 9.41 6.40 -17.06
C MET A 225 10.94 6.29 -16.99
N ASP A 226 11.68 7.38 -17.24
CA ASP A 226 13.14 7.42 -17.06
C ASP A 226 13.52 7.28 -15.58
N VAL A 227 12.72 7.88 -14.67
CA VAL A 227 12.91 7.73 -13.22
C VAL A 227 12.61 6.28 -12.81
N TYR A 228 11.53 5.72 -13.34
CA TYR A 228 11.14 4.33 -13.06
C TYR A 228 12.24 3.34 -13.46
N THR A 229 12.71 3.42 -14.70
CA THR A 229 13.73 2.51 -15.24
C THR A 229 15.09 2.66 -14.56
N ARG A 230 15.50 3.89 -14.20
CA ARG A 230 16.75 4.12 -13.46
C ARG A 230 16.67 3.61 -12.02
N ALA A 231 15.50 3.61 -11.38
CA ALA A 231 15.34 3.14 -10.01
C ALA A 231 15.42 1.61 -9.87
N ILE A 232 15.04 0.85 -10.91
CA ILE A 232 15.07 -0.62 -10.92
C ILE A 232 16.44 -1.21 -10.53
N PRO A 233 17.57 -0.87 -11.19
CA PRO A 233 18.87 -1.47 -10.86
C PRO A 233 19.30 -1.16 -9.43
N TYR A 234 19.07 0.06 -8.94
CA TYR A 234 19.40 0.40 -7.55
C TYR A 234 18.56 -0.37 -6.54
N ARG A 235 17.25 -0.50 -6.79
CA ARG A 235 16.36 -1.33 -5.97
C ARG A 235 16.83 -2.80 -5.95
N MET A 236 17.31 -3.30 -7.08
CA MET A 236 17.83 -4.67 -7.21
C MET A 236 19.13 -4.89 -6.44
N VAL A 237 20.00 -3.87 -6.36
CA VAL A 237 21.23 -3.93 -5.55
C VAL A 237 20.89 -4.00 -4.07
N PHE A 238 19.99 -3.15 -3.57
CA PHE A 238 19.59 -3.16 -2.15
C PHE A 238 18.75 -4.38 -1.77
N SER A 239 18.00 -4.96 -2.71
CA SER A 239 17.34 -6.25 -2.49
C SER A 239 18.35 -7.39 -2.39
N ALA A 240 19.40 -7.39 -3.22
CA ALA A 240 20.49 -8.37 -3.11
C ALA A 240 21.24 -8.22 -1.77
N PHE A 241 21.52 -7.00 -1.31
CA PHE A 241 22.09 -6.77 0.01
C PHE A 241 21.17 -7.28 1.14
N ALA A 242 19.84 -7.07 1.03
CA ALA A 242 18.88 -7.61 2.00
C ALA A 242 18.95 -9.14 2.10
N VAL A 243 19.07 -9.83 0.97
CA VAL A 243 19.22 -11.30 0.91
C VAL A 243 20.53 -11.74 1.56
N ILE A 244 21.64 -11.03 1.29
CA ILE A 244 22.95 -11.32 1.89
C ILE A 244 22.89 -11.15 3.41
N ILE A 245 22.35 -10.04 3.91
CA ILE A 245 22.19 -9.77 5.35
C ILE A 245 21.36 -10.88 5.99
N THR A 246 20.24 -11.26 5.37
CA THR A 246 19.35 -12.31 5.87
C THR A 246 20.04 -13.67 5.90
N TYR A 247 20.87 -13.98 4.90
CA TYR A 247 21.65 -15.22 4.87
C TYR A 247 22.69 -15.32 5.99
N PHE A 248 23.35 -14.21 6.33
CA PHE A 248 24.32 -14.15 7.44
C PHE A 248 23.68 -13.99 8.81
N THR A 249 22.38 -13.70 8.88
CA THR A 249 21.64 -13.44 10.13
C THR A 249 21.82 -14.55 11.19
N PRO A 250 21.74 -15.86 10.87
CA PRO A 250 21.93 -16.91 11.88
C PRO A 250 23.34 -16.99 12.47
N ARG A 251 24.34 -16.35 11.84
CA ARG A 251 25.71 -16.24 12.37
C ARG A 251 25.92 -14.97 13.21
N MET A 252 25.07 -13.97 13.03
CA MET A 252 25.20 -12.65 13.66
C MET A 252 24.31 -12.51 14.89
N ILE A 253 23.29 -13.36 15.03
CA ILE A 253 22.35 -13.38 16.15
C ILE A 253 22.52 -14.69 16.92
N ASP A 254 22.69 -14.59 18.24
CA ASP A 254 22.56 -15.74 19.13
C ASP A 254 21.08 -16.08 19.28
N ALA A 255 20.60 -17.04 18.50
CA ALA A 255 19.22 -17.50 18.51
C ALA A 255 18.76 -18.03 19.89
N ALA A 256 19.68 -18.31 20.82
CA ALA A 256 19.40 -18.78 22.18
C ALA A 256 19.11 -17.66 23.18
N SER A 257 19.62 -16.43 22.96
CA SER A 257 19.44 -15.30 23.89
C SER A 257 18.37 -14.31 23.40
N GLY A 258 17.94 -14.40 22.14
CA GLY A 258 17.00 -13.45 21.53
C GLY A 258 17.54 -12.02 21.45
N HIS A 259 18.81 -11.81 21.77
CA HIS A 259 19.45 -10.50 21.81
C HIS A 259 20.04 -10.19 20.43
N VAL A 260 19.42 -9.25 19.74
CA VAL A 260 19.89 -8.77 18.44
C VAL A 260 20.86 -7.60 18.67
N PRO A 261 22.11 -7.70 18.22
CA PRO A 261 23.09 -6.63 18.41
C PRO A 261 22.67 -5.32 17.74
N PHE A 262 22.97 -4.19 18.37
CA PHE A 262 22.62 -2.86 17.85
C PHE A 262 23.13 -2.61 16.43
N TYR A 263 24.37 -3.05 16.12
CA TYR A 263 24.96 -2.89 14.79
C TYR A 263 24.15 -3.61 13.69
N TYR A 264 23.54 -4.76 14.01
CA TYR A 264 22.69 -5.51 13.08
C TYR A 264 21.39 -4.76 12.80
N TYR A 265 20.79 -4.12 13.82
CA TYR A 265 19.63 -3.25 13.62
C TYR A 265 19.94 -2.06 12.73
N VAL A 266 21.06 -1.37 12.97
CA VAL A 266 21.48 -0.22 12.13
C VAL A 266 21.69 -0.66 10.68
N LEU A 267 22.34 -1.81 10.47
CA LEU A 267 22.55 -2.38 9.13
C LEU A 267 21.22 -2.71 8.44
N LEU A 268 20.29 -3.36 9.15
CA LEU A 268 19.00 -3.78 8.61
C LEU A 268 18.11 -2.58 8.29
N VAL A 269 17.99 -1.61 9.22
CA VAL A 269 17.21 -0.38 9.01
C VAL A 269 17.83 0.47 7.92
N GLY A 270 19.16 0.62 7.88
CA GLY A 270 19.84 1.39 6.85
C GLY A 270 19.62 0.81 5.46
N ASN A 271 19.80 -0.51 5.29
CA ASN A 271 19.53 -1.18 4.02
C ASN A 271 18.06 -1.05 3.59
N TYR A 272 17.14 -1.24 4.54
CA TYR A 272 15.71 -1.15 4.25
C TYR A 272 15.28 0.29 3.95
N ALA A 273 15.84 1.31 4.63
CA ALA A 273 15.60 2.71 4.31
C ALA A 273 16.04 3.05 2.88
N LEU A 274 17.24 2.61 2.48
CA LEU A 274 17.74 2.80 1.10
C LEU A 274 16.87 2.07 0.08
N TYR A 275 16.46 0.83 0.38
CA TYR A 275 15.52 0.08 -0.44
C TYR A 275 14.19 0.84 -0.64
N GLN A 276 13.65 1.43 0.44
CA GLN A 276 12.40 2.19 0.41
C GLN A 276 12.49 3.43 -0.50
N ILE A 277 13.63 4.12 -0.55
CA ILE A 277 13.82 5.27 -1.46
C ILE A 277 13.51 4.89 -2.91
N PHE A 278 14.06 3.77 -3.38
CA PHE A 278 13.85 3.32 -4.76
C PHE A 278 12.46 2.73 -4.97
N LEU A 279 11.92 2.03 -3.98
CA LEU A 279 10.55 1.50 -4.03
C LEU A 279 9.52 2.62 -4.20
N TYR A 280 9.57 3.67 -3.38
CA TYR A 280 8.66 4.81 -3.47
C TYR A 280 8.92 5.64 -4.73
N SER A 281 10.17 5.77 -5.17
CA SER A 281 10.48 6.45 -6.42
C SER A 281 9.85 5.76 -7.63
N MET A 282 9.89 4.42 -7.67
CA MET A 282 9.19 3.63 -8.69
C MET A 282 7.67 3.81 -8.60
N PHE A 283 7.10 3.78 -7.40
CA PHE A 283 5.65 3.93 -7.20
C PHE A 283 5.14 5.30 -7.69
N VAL A 284 5.78 6.40 -7.29
CA VAL A 284 5.38 7.74 -7.72
C VAL A 284 5.57 7.92 -9.22
N ALA A 285 6.65 7.37 -9.80
CA ALA A 285 6.94 7.45 -11.22
C ALA A 285 5.89 6.71 -12.08
N VAL A 286 5.48 5.50 -11.69
CA VAL A 286 4.49 4.72 -12.44
C VAL A 286 3.10 5.37 -12.36
N MET A 287 2.71 5.87 -11.18
CA MET A 287 1.43 6.55 -11.00
C MET A 287 1.39 7.90 -11.72
N ALA A 288 2.50 8.65 -11.73
CA ALA A 288 2.62 9.87 -12.53
C ALA A 288 2.55 9.58 -14.04
N PHE A 289 3.10 8.44 -14.48
CA PHE A 289 2.99 8.00 -15.86
C PHE A 289 1.54 7.65 -16.21
N PHE A 290 0.83 6.89 -15.37
CA PHE A 290 -0.58 6.55 -15.56
C PHE A 290 -1.45 7.80 -15.68
N ALA A 291 -1.25 8.78 -14.80
CA ALA A 291 -2.00 10.03 -14.83
C ALA A 291 -1.74 10.84 -16.12
N LYS A 292 -0.54 10.76 -16.70
CA LYS A 292 -0.19 11.48 -17.94
C LYS A 292 -0.69 10.83 -19.22
N ILE A 293 -0.79 9.49 -19.26
CA ILE A 293 -1.27 8.75 -20.44
C ILE A 293 -2.79 8.57 -20.44
N SER A 294 -3.44 8.79 -19.30
CA SER A 294 -4.89 8.71 -19.16
C SER A 294 -5.55 9.94 -19.78
N ASP A 295 -6.44 9.72 -20.75
CA ASP A 295 -7.27 10.78 -21.30
C ASP A 295 -8.24 11.28 -20.21
N PRO A 296 -8.35 12.60 -19.95
CA PRO A 296 -9.30 13.13 -18.96
C PRO A 296 -10.76 12.67 -19.14
N ALA A 297 -11.21 12.38 -20.37
CA ALA A 297 -12.58 11.95 -20.65
C ALA A 297 -12.87 10.51 -20.17
N VAL A 298 -11.88 9.62 -20.24
CA VAL A 298 -11.98 8.22 -19.79
C VAL A 298 -10.93 7.87 -18.73
N GLY A 299 -10.52 8.89 -17.97
CA GLY A 299 -9.35 8.82 -17.11
C GLY A 299 -9.51 7.85 -15.96
N GLY A 300 -10.71 7.80 -15.36
CA GLY A 300 -11.04 6.83 -14.31
C GLY A 300 -10.90 5.38 -14.80
N THR A 301 -11.44 5.07 -15.98
CA THR A 301 -11.35 3.74 -16.61
C THR A 301 -9.90 3.35 -16.92
N TYR A 302 -9.12 4.30 -17.44
CA TYR A 302 -7.72 4.09 -17.81
C TYR A 302 -6.83 3.85 -16.57
N MET A 303 -6.97 4.70 -15.55
CA MET A 303 -6.26 4.57 -14.28
C MET A 303 -6.61 3.26 -13.58
N THR A 304 -7.89 2.90 -13.53
CA THR A 304 -8.36 1.65 -12.90
C THR A 304 -7.77 0.42 -13.57
N LEU A 305 -7.79 0.36 -14.91
CA LEU A 305 -7.21 -0.76 -15.66
C LEU A 305 -5.72 -0.94 -15.31
N LEU A 306 -4.96 0.15 -15.34
CA LEU A 306 -3.51 0.10 -15.10
C LEU A 306 -3.16 -0.19 -13.64
N ASN A 307 -3.92 0.37 -12.68
CA ASN A 307 -3.79 0.05 -11.27
C ASN A 307 -4.12 -1.42 -11.01
N THR A 308 -5.16 -1.95 -11.65
CA THR A 308 -5.54 -3.37 -11.56
C THR A 308 -4.41 -4.26 -12.05
N VAL A 309 -3.86 -3.99 -13.24
CA VAL A 309 -2.73 -4.77 -13.79
C VAL A 309 -1.49 -4.66 -12.90
N CYS A 310 -1.18 -3.47 -12.37
CA CYS A 310 -0.07 -3.25 -11.46
C CYS A 310 -0.23 -4.03 -10.13
N ASN A 311 -1.44 -4.03 -9.57
CA ASN A 311 -1.76 -4.73 -8.32
C ASN A 311 -1.77 -6.25 -8.51
N LEU A 312 -2.35 -6.72 -9.61
CA LEU A 312 -2.33 -8.13 -10.00
C LEU A 312 -0.89 -8.63 -10.16
N GLY A 313 -0.03 -7.84 -10.80
CA GLY A 313 1.40 -8.13 -10.91
C GLY A 313 2.06 -8.36 -9.55
N GLY A 314 1.72 -7.58 -8.53
CA GLY A 314 2.26 -7.79 -7.19
C GLY A 314 1.70 -9.04 -6.51
N ASN A 315 0.37 -9.08 -6.35
CA ASN A 315 -0.30 -10.10 -5.54
C ASN A 315 -0.17 -11.50 -6.13
N CYS A 316 -0.28 -11.65 -7.46
CA CYS A 316 -0.11 -12.95 -8.10
C CYS A 316 1.29 -13.49 -7.89
N GLN A 317 2.33 -12.66 -8.00
CA GLN A 317 3.70 -13.13 -7.81
C GLN A 317 3.95 -13.55 -6.37
N THR A 318 3.49 -12.77 -5.39
CA THR A 318 3.63 -13.15 -3.97
C THR A 318 2.95 -14.49 -3.70
N LEU A 319 1.74 -14.70 -4.22
CA LEU A 319 1.02 -15.98 -4.10
C LEU A 319 1.77 -17.13 -4.78
N TRP A 320 2.29 -16.91 -5.99
CA TRP A 320 3.10 -17.90 -6.72
C TRP A 320 4.37 -18.28 -5.96
N PHE A 321 5.07 -17.29 -5.38
CA PHE A 321 6.27 -17.54 -4.58
C PHE A 321 5.94 -18.30 -3.28
N TYR A 322 4.86 -17.96 -2.59
CA TYR A 322 4.40 -18.72 -1.43
C TYR A 322 4.02 -20.15 -1.82
N GLY A 323 3.27 -20.32 -2.90
CA GLY A 323 2.93 -21.62 -3.48
C GLY A 323 4.19 -22.44 -3.79
N TRP A 324 5.17 -21.85 -4.48
CA TRP A 324 6.44 -22.51 -4.80
C TRP A 324 7.24 -22.92 -3.57
N LEU A 325 7.32 -22.06 -2.54
CA LEU A 325 7.97 -22.38 -1.26
C LEU A 325 7.27 -23.51 -0.49
N THR A 326 5.95 -23.62 -0.60
CA THR A 326 5.17 -24.70 0.04
C THR A 326 5.22 -26.02 -0.75
N HIS A 327 5.34 -25.97 -2.08
CA HIS A 327 5.28 -27.16 -2.95
C HIS A 327 6.62 -27.87 -3.13
N PHE A 328 7.76 -27.22 -2.85
CA PHE A 328 9.09 -27.87 -2.81
C PHE A 328 9.44 -28.33 -1.39
N PRO A 329 9.23 -29.62 -1.02
CA PRO A 329 9.32 -30.10 0.35
C PRO A 329 10.76 -30.25 0.87
N GLY A 330 11.77 -30.05 0.00
CA GLY A 330 13.17 -30.32 0.30
C GLY A 330 13.82 -29.40 1.36
N LYS A 331 13.17 -28.31 1.76
CA LYS A 331 13.63 -27.43 2.86
C LYS A 331 12.62 -27.27 4.00
N SER A 332 11.31 -27.39 3.74
CA SER A 332 10.27 -27.37 4.77
C SER A 332 10.31 -28.61 5.67
N ALA A 333 10.74 -29.77 5.16
CA ALA A 333 10.98 -30.97 5.97
C ALA A 333 12.15 -30.79 6.95
N CYS A 334 13.18 -30.01 6.61
CA CYS A 334 14.28 -29.68 7.52
C CYS A 334 13.85 -28.74 8.66
N ILE A 335 12.87 -27.86 8.39
CA ILE A 335 12.31 -26.90 9.35
C ILE A 335 11.39 -27.60 10.36
N GLN A 336 10.48 -28.47 9.92
CA GLN A 336 9.62 -29.21 10.86
C GLN A 336 10.39 -30.27 11.67
N THR A 337 11.43 -30.88 11.11
CA THR A 337 12.25 -31.86 11.86
C THR A 337 13.10 -31.20 12.95
N LYS A 338 13.45 -29.91 12.82
CA LYS A 338 14.11 -29.14 13.89
C LYS A 338 13.14 -28.71 15.01
N LEU A 339 11.87 -28.47 14.69
CA LEU A 339 10.83 -28.20 15.69
C LEU A 339 10.53 -29.44 16.56
N LYS A 340 10.50 -30.64 15.96
CA LYS A 340 10.22 -31.89 16.67
C LYS A 340 11.40 -32.46 17.49
N LYS A 341 12.61 -31.91 17.34
CA LYS A 341 13.80 -32.29 18.13
C LYS A 341 14.09 -31.32 19.30
N ARG A 342 13.26 -30.30 19.51
CA ARG A 342 13.41 -29.30 20.59
C ARG A 342 12.19 -29.15 21.52
N THR A 343 11.13 -29.91 21.29
CA THR A 343 10.24 -30.43 22.35
C THR A 343 10.80 -31.75 22.82
#